data_AF-A0A956HZP9-F1
#
_entry.id   AF-A0A956HZP9-F1
#
_cell.length_a   1.000
_cell.length_b   1.000
_cell.length_c   1.000
_cell.angle_alpha   90.00
_cell.angle_beta   90.00
_cell.angle_gamma   90.00
#
_symmetry.space_group_name_H-M   'P 1'
#
loop_
_entity.id
_entity.type
_entity.pdbx_description
1 polymer ?
#
loop_
_entity_poly.entity_id
_entity_poly.type
_entity_poly.pdbx_seq_one_letter_code
_entity_poly.pdbx_strand_id
1 'polypeptide(L)'
;MDGIRAFTLFDVPVYFRPSYLLILVLFAYGGDLVDGLLFAGVITVSILIHEFGHALVAKRYRLRPEVTLHAMGGYTTHQRASWDREEALILAAGPGAGLVLGVISAVVWIFGASTASDLVRTTVWYSMWVNIVWTGFNLLPIWPLDGGQLTRLFLLRVLKPSTAERAVHGVALALIAGLLAYTALSGAGTFFAILLLLLGWQNLQAMRAGGTPMARRGDSDVVRSLLSEAQRALSSGDTAGAVRISHQLKSANVMSPGTTGQMFAVLGVATTRLGQFDEALSYLKRANSQPDVTEAFAQCYFQLELWDELDDLLRSRPFKKLPPATQDIIRGSYEHARK
;
A
#
# COMPACT_ATOMS: atom_id res chain seq x y z
N MET A 1 8.60 15.81 1.58
CA MET A 1 7.54 15.97 2.59
C MET A 1 6.90 17.29 2.23
N ASP A 2 5.85 17.25 1.43
CA ASP A 2 5.36 18.44 0.74
C ASP A 2 4.04 18.84 1.40
N GLY A 3 4.10 19.67 2.44
CA GLY A 3 2.95 20.15 3.18
C GLY A 3 3.36 20.91 4.44
N ILE A 4 2.60 21.95 4.79
CA ILE A 4 2.80 22.72 6.02
C ILE A 4 2.06 21.98 7.14
N ARG A 5 2.76 21.66 8.23
CA ARG A 5 2.14 21.03 9.41
C ARG A 5 1.15 22.01 10.03
N ALA A 6 -0.10 21.58 10.17
CA ALA A 6 -1.19 22.41 10.68
C ALA A 6 -1.39 22.19 12.17
N PHE A 7 -1.80 20.97 12.54
CA PHE A 7 -2.08 20.57 13.90
C PHE A 7 -1.85 19.07 14.08
N THR A 8 -2.05 18.58 15.29
CA THR A 8 -2.01 17.15 15.61
C THR A 8 -3.23 16.82 16.43
N LEU A 9 -3.97 15.81 16.01
CA LEU A 9 -5.20 15.38 16.67
C LEU A 9 -5.16 13.85 16.83
N PHE A 10 -5.49 13.36 18.03
CA PHE A 10 -5.35 11.93 18.40
C PHE A 10 -3.95 11.35 18.10
N ASP A 11 -2.91 12.18 18.21
CA ASP A 11 -1.52 11.80 17.89
C ASP A 11 -1.37 11.36 16.41
N VAL A 12 -2.11 12.03 15.53
CA VAL A 12 -1.99 11.97 14.07
C VAL A 12 -1.66 13.38 13.56
N PRO A 13 -0.50 13.61 12.93
CA PRO A 13 -0.16 14.90 12.37
C PRO A 13 -1.00 15.17 11.11
N VAL A 14 -1.50 16.40 11.00
CA VAL A 14 -2.28 16.88 9.84
C VAL A 14 -1.46 17.94 9.11
N TYR A 15 -1.33 17.78 7.80
CA TYR A 15 -0.61 18.69 6.91
C TYR A 15 -1.56 19.31 5.88
N PHE A 16 -1.35 20.59 5.56
CA PHE A 16 -2.01 21.25 4.42
C PHE A 16 -1.02 21.49 3.30
N ARG A 17 -1.41 21.11 2.08
CA ARG A 17 -0.75 21.61 0.88
C ARG A 17 -1.37 22.93 0.48
N PRO A 18 -0.59 23.92 -0.01
CA PRO A 18 -1.13 25.17 -0.55
C PRO A 18 -2.20 24.96 -1.62
N SER A 19 -2.12 23.84 -2.37
CA SER A 19 -3.13 23.48 -3.37
C SER A 19 -4.53 23.25 -2.79
N TYR A 20 -4.66 22.97 -1.48
CA TYR A 20 -5.97 22.89 -0.82
C TYR A 20 -6.76 24.20 -0.89
N LEU A 21 -6.07 25.35 -0.87
CA LEU A 21 -6.74 26.65 -0.97
C LEU A 21 -7.48 26.82 -2.30
N LEU A 22 -7.01 26.17 -3.38
CA LEU A 22 -7.66 26.24 -4.70
C LEU A 22 -9.07 25.67 -4.66
N ILE A 23 -9.27 24.54 -3.97
CA ILE A 23 -10.58 23.92 -3.89
C ILE A 23 -11.53 24.69 -2.95
N LEU A 24 -11.00 25.29 -1.89
CA LEU A 24 -11.79 26.18 -1.02
C LEU A 24 -12.27 27.42 -1.76
N VAL A 25 -11.39 28.07 -2.54
CA VAL A 25 -11.76 29.22 -3.37
C VAL A 25 -12.77 28.81 -4.44
N LEU A 26 -12.58 27.66 -5.09
CA LEU A 26 -13.50 27.16 -6.10
C LEU A 26 -14.92 26.96 -5.54
N PHE A 27 -15.04 26.37 -4.34
CA PHE A 27 -16.33 26.19 -3.68
C PHE A 27 -16.93 27.50 -3.16
N ALA A 28 -16.09 28.43 -2.67
CA ALA A 28 -16.54 29.73 -2.20
C ALA A 28 -17.02 30.66 -3.34
N TYR A 29 -16.49 30.49 -4.56
CA TYR A 29 -16.78 31.34 -5.71
C TYR A 29 -17.98 30.86 -6.56
N GLY A 30 -18.54 29.69 -6.24
CA GLY A 30 -19.62 29.08 -7.03
C GLY A 30 -21.02 29.68 -6.84
N GLY A 31 -21.19 30.64 -5.92
CA GLY A 31 -22.47 31.21 -5.55
C GLY A 31 -22.37 32.35 -4.53
N ASP A 32 -23.32 32.43 -3.60
CA ASP A 32 -23.23 33.36 -2.47
C ASP A 32 -21.99 33.07 -1.60
N LEU A 33 -21.27 34.11 -1.20
CA LEU A 33 -19.99 33.95 -0.48
C LEU A 33 -20.17 33.25 0.88
N VAL A 34 -21.25 33.55 1.60
CA VAL A 34 -21.50 32.95 2.92
C VAL A 34 -21.82 31.48 2.74
N ASP A 35 -22.69 31.16 1.79
CA ASP A 35 -23.07 29.79 1.47
C ASP A 35 -21.88 28.95 0.96
N GLY A 36 -21.06 29.53 0.08
CA GLY A 36 -19.85 28.89 -0.44
C GLY A 36 -18.79 28.66 0.65
N LEU A 37 -18.59 29.62 1.55
CA LEU A 37 -17.69 29.44 2.71
C LEU A 37 -18.23 28.37 3.68
N LEU A 38 -19.54 28.33 3.88
CA LEU A 38 -20.19 27.31 4.70
C LEU A 38 -19.98 25.92 4.10
N PHE A 39 -20.24 25.76 2.80
CA PHE A 39 -20.02 24.52 2.07
C PHE A 39 -18.54 24.10 2.13
N ALA A 40 -17.61 25.04 1.91
CA ALA A 40 -16.18 24.80 2.00
C ALA A 40 -15.75 24.32 3.40
N GLY A 41 -16.33 24.89 4.46
CA GLY A 41 -16.12 24.42 5.84
C GLY A 41 -16.64 23.01 6.05
N VAL A 42 -17.88 22.73 5.62
CA VAL A 42 -18.52 21.42 5.76
C VAL A 42 -17.74 20.33 5.02
N ILE A 43 -17.33 20.58 3.77
CA ILE A 43 -16.57 19.59 3.01
C ILE A 43 -15.17 19.37 3.60
N THR A 44 -14.53 20.41 4.14
CA THR A 44 -13.25 20.29 4.85
C THR A 44 -13.36 19.37 6.06
N VAL A 45 -14.38 19.60 6.89
CA VAL A 45 -14.65 18.76 8.07
C VAL A 45 -15.00 17.33 7.66
N SER A 46 -15.79 17.16 6.59
CA SER A 46 -16.17 15.83 6.08
C SER A 46 -14.96 15.04 5.56
N ILE A 47 -14.07 15.69 4.79
CA ILE A 47 -12.80 15.08 4.35
C ILE A 47 -11.95 14.70 5.56
N LEU A 48 -11.80 15.59 6.54
CA LEU A 48 -11.05 15.28 7.76
C LEU A 48 -11.63 14.06 8.48
N ILE A 49 -12.95 14.00 8.68
CA ILE A 49 -13.60 12.87 9.36
C ILE A 49 -13.38 11.57 8.58
N HIS A 50 -13.47 11.59 7.26
CA HIS A 50 -13.12 10.46 6.39
C HIS A 50 -11.67 10.01 6.61
N GLU A 51 -10.70 10.93 6.51
CA GLU A 51 -9.29 10.61 6.70
C GLU A 51 -8.97 10.11 8.12
N PHE A 52 -9.60 10.70 9.14
CA PHE A 52 -9.48 10.23 10.51
C PHE A 52 -10.09 8.83 10.71
N GLY A 53 -11.10 8.44 9.94
CA GLY A 53 -11.58 7.06 9.89
C GLY A 53 -10.46 6.09 9.56
N HIS A 54 -9.71 6.34 8.47
CA HIS A 54 -8.54 5.55 8.11
C HIS A 54 -7.46 5.60 9.21
N ALA A 55 -7.10 6.80 9.66
CA ALA A 55 -6.01 7.00 10.60
C ALA A 55 -6.26 6.30 11.94
N LEU A 56 -7.46 6.39 12.50
CA LEU A 56 -7.80 5.76 13.79
C LEU A 56 -7.73 4.23 13.72
N VAL A 57 -8.20 3.63 12.62
CA VAL A 57 -8.08 2.18 12.43
C VAL A 57 -6.64 1.76 12.17
N ALA A 58 -5.85 2.56 11.43
CA ALA A 58 -4.42 2.33 11.25
C ALA A 58 -3.66 2.37 12.60
N LYS A 59 -3.99 3.32 13.49
CA LYS A 59 -3.44 3.37 14.86
C LYS A 59 -3.77 2.14 15.68
N ARG A 60 -4.97 1.57 15.54
CA ARG A 60 -5.34 0.31 16.23
C ARG A 60 -4.38 -0.84 15.87
N TYR A 61 -3.83 -0.82 14.66
CA TYR A 61 -2.81 -1.76 14.19
C TYR A 61 -1.36 -1.28 14.45
N ARG A 62 -1.17 -0.28 15.32
CA ARG A 62 0.14 0.29 15.70
C ARG A 62 0.93 0.87 14.53
N LEU A 63 0.23 1.24 13.46
CA LEU A 63 0.81 1.98 12.35
C LEU A 63 0.90 3.47 12.70
N ARG A 64 1.78 4.20 12.03
CA ARG A 64 1.92 5.66 12.20
C ARG A 64 1.27 6.38 11.02
N PRO A 65 -0.01 6.76 11.13
CA PRO A 65 -0.69 7.46 10.06
C PRO A 65 -0.34 8.96 10.05
N GLU A 66 -0.38 9.56 8.87
CA GLU A 66 -0.32 11.02 8.68
C GLU A 66 -1.42 11.44 7.70
N VAL A 67 -2.12 12.54 8.00
CA VAL A 67 -3.20 13.06 7.14
C VAL A 67 -2.69 14.27 6.37
N THR A 68 -2.91 14.30 5.07
CA THR A 68 -2.55 15.44 4.21
C THR A 68 -3.73 15.91 3.38
N LEU A 69 -4.06 17.20 3.47
CA LEU A 69 -5.10 17.84 2.67
C LEU A 69 -4.50 18.54 1.44
N HIS A 70 -5.14 18.40 0.28
CA HIS A 70 -4.71 18.97 -1.00
C HIS A 70 -5.88 19.21 -1.97
N ALA A 71 -5.63 19.82 -3.13
CA ALA A 71 -6.68 20.21 -4.09
C ALA A 71 -7.71 19.12 -4.46
N MET A 72 -7.40 17.82 -4.35
CA MET A 72 -8.34 16.75 -4.69
C MET A 72 -9.02 16.11 -3.47
N GLY A 73 -8.84 16.68 -2.28
CA GLY A 73 -9.42 16.20 -1.03
C GLY A 73 -8.35 15.99 0.05
N GLY A 74 -8.34 14.79 0.63
CA GLY A 74 -7.38 14.35 1.61
C GLY A 74 -6.79 12.99 1.22
N TYR A 75 -5.69 12.62 1.86
CA TYR A 75 -5.25 11.24 1.93
C TYR A 75 -4.53 10.98 3.25
N THR A 76 -4.66 9.75 3.71
CA THR A 76 -3.96 9.22 4.87
C THR A 76 -2.84 8.31 4.42
N THR A 77 -1.60 8.61 4.81
CA THR A 77 -0.46 7.71 4.60
C THR A 77 -0.19 6.91 5.86
N HIS A 78 0.20 5.65 5.72
CA HIS A 78 0.68 4.82 6.82
C HIS A 78 1.65 3.75 6.30
N GLN A 79 2.35 3.04 7.19
CA GLN A 79 3.09 1.84 6.78
C GLN A 79 2.11 0.75 6.35
N ARG A 80 2.47 -0.08 5.38
CA ARG A 80 1.62 -1.21 4.95
C ARG A 80 1.28 -2.11 6.15
N ALA A 81 0.00 -2.47 6.29
CA ALA A 81 -0.42 -3.39 7.35
C ALA A 81 0.20 -4.78 7.17
N SER A 82 0.24 -5.56 8.26
CA SER A 82 0.85 -6.90 8.23
C SER A 82 -0.01 -7.89 7.43
N TRP A 83 -1.33 -7.67 7.41
CA TRP A 83 -2.28 -8.55 6.75
C TRP A 83 -3.21 -7.76 5.82
N ASP A 84 -3.54 -8.32 4.66
CA ASP A 84 -4.44 -7.68 3.68
C ASP A 84 -5.84 -7.40 4.25
N ARG A 85 -6.28 -8.15 5.27
CA ARG A 85 -7.55 -7.88 5.96
C ARG A 85 -7.51 -6.60 6.80
N GLU A 86 -6.35 -6.29 7.37
CA GLU A 86 -6.16 -5.08 8.17
C GLU A 86 -6.12 -3.86 7.24
N GLU A 87 -5.41 -3.98 6.12
CA GLU A 87 -5.41 -2.97 5.06
C GLU A 87 -6.82 -2.70 4.53
N ALA A 88 -7.59 -3.76 4.27
CA ALA A 88 -8.98 -3.62 3.83
C ALA A 88 -9.88 -2.94 4.90
N LEU A 89 -9.68 -3.25 6.17
CA LEU A 89 -10.42 -2.59 7.26
C LEU A 89 -10.02 -1.12 7.41
N ILE A 90 -8.74 -0.77 7.23
CA ILE A 90 -8.29 0.62 7.21
C ILE A 90 -8.95 1.36 6.04
N LEU A 91 -8.91 0.81 4.82
CA LEU A 91 -9.54 1.42 3.64
C LEU A 91 -11.06 1.54 3.78
N ALA A 92 -11.74 0.61 4.45
CA ALA A 92 -13.18 0.71 4.69
C ALA A 92 -13.53 1.72 5.79
N ALA A 93 -12.59 2.07 6.67
CA ALA A 93 -12.86 2.91 7.83
C ALA A 93 -13.17 4.36 7.47
N GLY A 94 -12.52 4.93 6.44
CA GLY A 94 -12.83 6.29 5.98
C GLY A 94 -14.25 6.42 5.42
N PRO A 95 -14.64 5.61 4.42
CA PRO A 95 -16.02 5.52 3.95
C PRO A 95 -17.02 5.21 5.08
N GLY A 96 -16.64 4.35 6.04
CA GLY A 96 -17.46 4.06 7.22
C GLY A 96 -17.69 5.30 8.10
N ALA A 97 -16.65 6.09 8.37
CA ALA A 97 -16.75 7.32 9.14
C ALA A 97 -17.59 8.39 8.42
N GLY A 98 -17.38 8.55 7.11
CA GLY A 98 -18.20 9.41 6.26
C GLY A 98 -19.68 8.99 6.29
N LEU A 99 -19.98 7.71 6.09
CA LEU A 99 -21.35 7.21 6.11
C LEU A 99 -22.03 7.43 7.46
N VAL A 100 -21.33 7.16 8.58
CA VAL A 100 -21.85 7.42 9.93
C VAL A 100 -22.21 8.89 10.10
N LEU A 101 -21.34 9.81 9.67
CA LEU A 101 -21.62 11.24 9.71
C LEU A 101 -22.82 11.61 8.83
N GLY A 102 -22.90 11.06 7.62
CA GLY A 102 -24.03 11.27 6.71
C GLY A 102 -25.37 10.81 7.31
N VAL A 103 -25.39 9.64 7.96
CA VAL A 103 -26.58 9.12 8.66
C VAL A 103 -26.95 9.99 9.85
N ILE A 104 -25.99 10.42 10.67
CA ILE A 104 -26.25 11.34 11.79
C ILE A 104 -26.87 12.64 11.26
N SER A 105 -26.30 13.23 10.21
CA SER A 105 -26.82 14.45 9.60
C SER A 105 -28.21 14.24 8.99
N ALA A 106 -28.51 13.06 8.43
CA ALA A 106 -29.85 12.73 7.96
C ALA A 106 -30.89 12.63 9.09
N VAL A 107 -30.52 12.01 10.22
CA VAL A 107 -31.38 11.94 11.41
C VAL A 107 -31.64 13.35 11.95
N VAL A 108 -30.61 14.18 12.07
CA VAL A 108 -30.75 15.58 12.51
C VAL A 108 -31.62 16.38 11.52
N TRP A 109 -31.46 16.15 10.21
CA TRP A 109 -32.28 16.79 9.19
C TRP A 109 -33.77 16.47 9.36
N ILE A 110 -34.11 15.17 9.53
CA ILE A 110 -35.50 14.71 9.60
C ILE A 110 -36.18 15.17 10.90
N PHE A 111 -35.49 15.08 12.03
CA PHE A 111 -36.11 15.26 13.35
C PHE A 111 -35.81 16.60 14.03
N GLY A 112 -34.75 17.30 13.64
CA GLY A 112 -34.28 18.50 14.35
C GLY A 112 -34.19 19.77 13.50
N ALA A 113 -34.22 19.67 12.17
CA ALA A 113 -33.99 20.83 11.31
C ALA A 113 -35.21 21.74 11.11
N SER A 114 -36.42 21.29 11.44
CA SER A 114 -37.66 22.05 11.24
C SER A 114 -37.77 23.29 12.13
N THR A 115 -37.13 23.28 13.31
CA THR A 115 -37.10 24.41 14.26
C THR A 115 -35.75 25.14 14.27
N ALA A 116 -34.81 24.73 13.42
CA ALA A 116 -33.46 25.29 13.37
C ALA A 116 -33.41 26.59 12.54
N SER A 117 -32.38 27.42 12.78
CA SER A 117 -32.11 28.56 11.91
C SER A 117 -31.74 28.09 10.50
N ASP A 118 -31.96 28.95 9.49
CA ASP A 118 -31.65 28.61 8.10
C ASP A 118 -30.18 28.20 7.93
N LEU A 119 -29.26 28.85 8.64
CA LEU A 119 -27.83 28.51 8.63
C LEU A 119 -27.57 27.07 9.10
N VAL A 120 -28.18 26.67 10.23
CA VAL A 120 -28.03 25.31 10.76
C VAL A 120 -28.66 24.30 9.80
N ARG A 121 -29.86 24.61 9.28
CA ARG A 121 -30.54 23.76 8.31
C ARG A 121 -29.67 23.52 7.08
N THR A 122 -29.13 24.57 6.47
CA THR A 122 -28.22 24.46 5.31
C THR A 122 -26.95 23.68 5.63
N THR A 123 -26.36 23.90 6.82
CA THR A 123 -25.15 23.16 7.26
C THR A 123 -25.42 21.66 7.38
N VAL A 124 -26.54 21.28 7.99
CA VAL A 124 -26.93 19.88 8.16
C VAL A 124 -27.23 19.25 6.79
N TRP A 125 -27.92 19.96 5.90
CA TRP A 125 -28.15 19.52 4.53
C TRP A 125 -26.85 19.24 3.78
N TYR A 126 -25.91 20.20 3.80
CA TYR A 126 -24.59 20.02 3.18
C TYR A 126 -23.82 18.87 3.80
N SER A 127 -23.83 18.74 5.13
CA SER A 127 -23.15 17.63 5.81
C SER A 127 -23.73 16.29 5.37
N MET A 128 -25.06 16.14 5.37
CA MET A 128 -25.72 14.92 4.90
C MET A 128 -25.36 14.62 3.45
N TRP A 129 -25.55 15.59 2.55
CA TRP A 129 -25.35 15.39 1.12
C TRP A 129 -23.90 15.09 0.78
N VAL A 130 -22.95 15.89 1.29
CA VAL A 130 -21.52 15.69 1.10
C VAL A 130 -21.11 14.32 1.61
N ASN A 131 -21.47 13.94 2.83
CA ASN A 131 -20.99 12.68 3.39
C ASN A 131 -21.57 11.45 2.68
N ILE A 132 -22.83 11.49 2.24
CA ILE A 132 -23.42 10.37 1.48
C ILE A 132 -22.80 10.28 0.09
N VAL A 133 -22.77 11.39 -0.66
CA VAL A 133 -22.28 11.42 -2.04
C VAL A 133 -20.77 11.17 -2.10
N TRP A 134 -20.00 11.82 -1.22
CA TRP A 134 -18.55 11.66 -1.16
C TRP A 134 -18.15 10.23 -0.75
N THR A 135 -18.87 9.62 0.20
CA THR A 135 -18.65 8.22 0.57
C THR A 135 -18.96 7.30 -0.62
N GLY A 136 -20.10 7.50 -1.28
CA GLY A 136 -20.48 6.71 -2.45
C GLY A 136 -19.45 6.83 -3.58
N PHE A 137 -18.96 8.05 -3.83
CA PHE A 137 -17.91 8.31 -4.81
C PHE A 137 -16.60 7.60 -4.44
N ASN A 138 -16.16 7.70 -3.18
CA ASN A 138 -14.93 7.03 -2.72
C ASN A 138 -15.01 5.51 -2.76
N LEU A 139 -16.21 4.92 -2.64
CA LEU A 139 -16.43 3.48 -2.77
C LEU A 139 -16.51 2.99 -4.22
N LEU A 140 -16.48 3.88 -5.23
CA LEU A 140 -16.38 3.46 -6.61
C LEU A 140 -15.07 2.69 -6.85
N PRO A 141 -15.07 1.63 -7.66
CA PRO A 141 -13.87 0.85 -7.96
C PRO A 141 -12.98 1.56 -8.98
N ILE A 142 -12.63 2.80 -8.66
CA ILE A 142 -11.77 3.70 -9.44
C ILE A 142 -10.52 3.96 -8.60
N TRP A 143 -9.35 3.55 -9.07
CA TRP A 143 -8.10 3.92 -8.40
C TRP A 143 -7.83 5.43 -8.58
N PRO A 144 -7.33 6.19 -7.59
CA PRO A 144 -6.87 5.78 -6.25
C PRO A 144 -7.92 5.84 -5.14
N LEU A 145 -9.22 5.94 -5.45
CA LEU A 145 -10.28 5.97 -4.44
C LEU A 145 -10.29 4.68 -3.60
N ASP A 146 -10.85 4.74 -2.39
CA ASP A 146 -10.87 3.63 -1.44
C ASP A 146 -11.47 2.35 -2.02
N GLY A 147 -12.58 2.47 -2.74
CA GLY A 147 -13.23 1.36 -3.44
C GLY A 147 -12.34 0.75 -4.53
N GLY A 148 -11.54 1.57 -5.22
CA GLY A 148 -10.53 1.12 -6.17
C GLY A 148 -9.38 0.37 -5.49
N GLN A 149 -8.92 0.85 -4.34
CA GLN A 149 -7.89 0.18 -3.54
C GLN A 149 -8.40 -1.13 -2.92
N LEU A 150 -9.64 -1.17 -2.44
CA LEU A 150 -10.32 -2.39 -1.97
C LEU A 150 -10.49 -3.40 -3.11
N THR A 151 -10.91 -2.94 -4.28
CA THR A 151 -11.02 -3.77 -5.49
C THR A 151 -9.67 -4.36 -5.86
N ARG A 152 -8.60 -3.56 -5.77
CA ARG A 152 -7.22 -4.02 -5.98
C ARG A 152 -6.80 -5.10 -4.99
N LEU A 153 -7.03 -4.90 -3.69
CA LEU A 153 -6.74 -5.91 -2.67
C LEU A 153 -7.50 -7.22 -2.92
N PHE A 154 -8.77 -7.12 -3.32
CA PHE A 154 -9.58 -8.28 -3.67
C PHE A 154 -9.01 -9.01 -4.90
N LEU A 155 -8.73 -8.29 -5.99
CA LEU A 155 -8.22 -8.88 -7.23
C LEU A 155 -6.84 -9.52 -7.04
N LEU A 156 -5.99 -8.98 -6.16
CA LEU A 156 -4.70 -9.60 -5.82
C LEU A 156 -4.83 -10.96 -5.12
N ARG A 157 -5.97 -11.29 -4.52
CA ARG A 157 -6.21 -12.61 -3.92
C ARG A 157 -6.55 -13.69 -4.95
N VAL A 158 -7.13 -13.28 -6.08
CA VAL A 158 -7.68 -14.19 -7.09
C VAL A 158 -6.88 -14.22 -8.39
N LEU A 159 -6.14 -13.14 -8.70
CA LEU A 159 -5.39 -12.99 -9.94
C LEU A 159 -3.89 -12.81 -9.66
N LYS A 160 -3.08 -13.08 -10.68
CA LYS A 160 -1.64 -12.73 -10.67
C LYS A 160 -1.49 -11.21 -10.56
N PRO A 161 -0.44 -10.68 -9.88
CA PRO A 161 -0.28 -9.25 -9.65
C PRO A 161 -0.39 -8.39 -10.90
N SER A 162 0.26 -8.77 -12.00
CA SER A 162 0.20 -8.02 -13.27
C SER A 162 -1.19 -7.99 -13.90
N THR A 163 -1.96 -9.07 -13.78
CA THR A 163 -3.34 -9.14 -14.27
C THR A 163 -4.28 -8.34 -13.37
N ALA A 164 -4.09 -8.41 -12.04
CA ALA A 164 -4.87 -7.65 -11.07
C ALA A 164 -4.71 -6.14 -11.29
N GLU A 165 -3.48 -5.64 -11.43
CA GLU A 165 -3.21 -4.21 -11.69
C GLU A 165 -3.88 -3.72 -12.99
N ARG A 166 -3.78 -4.51 -14.07
CA ARG A 166 -4.43 -4.16 -15.35
C ARG A 166 -5.96 -4.17 -15.22
N ALA A 167 -6.51 -5.13 -14.49
CA ALA A 167 -7.95 -5.24 -14.28
C ALA A 167 -8.50 -4.07 -13.46
N VAL A 168 -7.84 -3.67 -12.37
CA VAL A 168 -8.24 -2.53 -11.52
C VAL A 168 -8.38 -1.26 -12.35
N HIS A 169 -7.34 -0.91 -13.10
CA HIS A 169 -7.37 0.32 -13.89
C HIS A 169 -8.29 0.20 -15.12
N GLY A 170 -8.42 -0.99 -15.72
CA GLY A 170 -9.36 -1.23 -16.81
C GLY A 170 -10.80 -1.03 -16.38
N VAL A 171 -11.19 -1.58 -15.21
CA VAL A 171 -12.51 -1.35 -14.59
C VAL A 171 -12.71 0.13 -14.29
N ALA A 172 -11.71 0.80 -13.71
CA ALA A 172 -11.76 2.22 -13.42
C ALA A 172 -12.02 3.05 -14.69
N LEU A 173 -11.29 2.82 -15.78
CA LEU A 173 -11.46 3.53 -17.04
C LEU A 173 -12.83 3.28 -17.69
N ALA A 174 -13.33 2.04 -17.65
CA ALA A 174 -14.64 1.72 -18.18
C ALA A 174 -15.75 2.46 -17.43
N LEU A 175 -15.67 2.50 -16.09
CA LEU A 175 -16.62 3.24 -15.26
C LEU A 175 -16.51 4.75 -15.46
N ILE A 176 -15.29 5.30 -15.53
CA ILE A 176 -15.07 6.72 -15.80
C ILE A 176 -15.65 7.11 -17.16
N ALA A 177 -15.48 6.28 -18.20
CA ALA A 177 -16.06 6.54 -19.52
C ALA A 177 -17.59 6.57 -19.46
N GLY A 178 -18.22 5.62 -18.76
CA GLY A 178 -19.67 5.59 -18.55
C GLY A 178 -20.18 6.81 -17.77
N LEU A 179 -19.49 7.18 -16.69
CA LEU A 179 -19.82 8.38 -15.91
C LEU A 179 -19.63 9.66 -16.71
N LEU A 180 -18.57 9.78 -17.52
CA LEU A 180 -18.36 10.92 -18.40
C LEU A 180 -19.49 11.06 -19.42
N ALA A 181 -19.89 9.95 -20.06
CA ALA A 181 -21.04 9.94 -20.97
C ALA A 181 -22.32 10.39 -20.26
N TYR A 182 -22.59 9.87 -19.06
CA TYR A 182 -23.72 10.31 -18.25
C TYR A 182 -23.65 11.81 -17.92
N THR A 183 -22.49 12.33 -17.50
CA THR A 183 -22.32 13.77 -17.19
C THR A 183 -22.54 14.65 -18.42
N ALA A 184 -22.07 14.22 -19.59
CA ALA A 184 -22.25 14.95 -20.84
C ALA A 184 -23.72 15.00 -21.28
N LEU A 185 -24.48 13.91 -21.05
CA LEU A 185 -25.90 13.83 -21.42
C LEU A 185 -26.83 14.53 -20.42
N SER A 186 -26.50 14.49 -19.13
CA SER A 186 -27.31 15.09 -18.05
C SER A 186 -27.02 16.58 -17.83
N GLY A 187 -25.94 17.11 -18.42
CA GLY A 187 -25.45 18.44 -18.11
C GLY A 187 -24.87 18.56 -16.69
N ALA A 188 -24.51 17.44 -16.06
CA ALA A 188 -23.88 17.45 -14.75
C ALA A 188 -22.60 18.31 -14.79
N GLY A 189 -22.44 19.16 -13.77
CA GLY A 189 -21.55 20.32 -13.79
C GLY A 189 -20.10 20.03 -14.21
N THR A 190 -19.49 21.01 -14.88
CA THR A 190 -18.13 20.99 -15.46
C THR A 190 -17.06 20.50 -14.48
N PHE A 191 -17.22 20.77 -13.19
CA PHE A 191 -16.33 20.29 -12.14
C PHE A 191 -16.22 18.76 -12.07
N PHE A 192 -17.33 18.04 -12.07
CA PHE A 192 -17.33 16.58 -12.01
C PHE A 192 -16.70 15.97 -13.27
N ALA A 193 -16.95 16.56 -14.44
CA ALA A 193 -16.32 16.13 -15.69
C ALA A 193 -14.79 16.30 -15.63
N ILE A 194 -14.29 17.45 -15.14
CA ILE A 194 -12.85 17.68 -14.96
C ILE A 194 -12.23 16.67 -13.99
N LEU A 195 -12.89 16.41 -12.85
CA LEU A 195 -12.42 15.42 -11.88
C LEU A 195 -12.34 14.01 -12.50
N LEU A 196 -13.36 13.58 -13.23
CA LEU A 196 -13.40 12.29 -13.91
C LEU A 196 -12.32 12.18 -14.99
N LEU A 197 -12.08 13.25 -15.76
CA LEU A 197 -11.01 13.31 -16.75
C LEU A 197 -9.63 13.19 -16.08
N LEU A 198 -9.41 13.85 -14.95
CA LEU A 198 -8.17 13.75 -14.19
C LEU A 198 -7.95 12.32 -13.66
N LEU A 199 -8.97 11.71 -13.06
CA LEU A 199 -8.92 10.33 -12.59
C LEU A 199 -8.69 9.35 -13.75
N GLY A 200 -9.33 9.59 -14.91
CA GLY A 200 -9.16 8.80 -16.12
C GLY A 200 -7.72 8.88 -16.64
N TRP A 201 -7.18 10.10 -16.69
CA TRP A 201 -5.79 10.35 -17.05
C TRP A 201 -4.81 9.64 -16.11
N GLN A 202 -5.04 9.68 -14.79
CA GLN A 202 -4.22 8.98 -13.81
C GLN A 202 -4.26 7.45 -13.99
N ASN A 203 -5.44 6.87 -14.20
CA ASN A 203 -5.57 5.43 -14.43
C ASN A 203 -4.93 5.00 -15.75
N LEU A 204 -5.09 5.79 -16.82
CA LEU A 204 -4.48 5.53 -18.11
C LEU A 204 -2.95 5.55 -18.02
N GLN A 205 -2.39 6.54 -17.29
CA GLN A 205 -0.96 6.59 -17.02
C GLN A 205 -0.50 5.36 -16.21
N ALA A 206 -1.23 4.97 -15.17
CA ALA A 206 -0.91 3.81 -14.35
C ALA A 206 -0.93 2.50 -15.16
N MET A 207 -1.89 2.34 -16.08
CA MET A 207 -1.92 1.21 -17.01
C MET A 207 -0.72 1.20 -17.96
N ARG A 208 -0.40 2.34 -18.57
CA ARG A 208 0.74 2.49 -19.48
C ARG A 208 2.08 2.27 -18.78
N ALA A 209 2.17 2.64 -17.51
CA ALA A 209 3.34 2.43 -16.66
C ALA A 209 3.52 0.98 -16.19
N GLY A 210 2.52 0.10 -16.40
CA GLY A 210 2.57 -1.32 -16.04
C GLY A 210 2.07 -1.66 -14.63
N GLY A 211 1.26 -0.81 -14.01
CA GLY A 211 0.75 -0.97 -12.64
C GLY A 211 1.24 0.13 -11.69
N THR A 212 0.59 0.25 -10.54
CA THR A 212 0.74 1.38 -9.60
C THR A 212 2.20 1.79 -9.26
N PRO A 213 2.47 3.10 -9.04
CA PRO A 213 3.82 3.62 -8.78
C PRO A 213 4.57 3.01 -7.58
N MET A 214 3.88 2.32 -6.66
CA MET A 214 4.52 1.63 -5.54
C MET A 214 5.36 0.42 -5.97
N ALA A 215 5.10 -0.18 -7.13
CA ALA A 215 5.92 -1.27 -7.67
C ALA A 215 7.23 -0.76 -8.31
N ARG A 216 7.41 0.57 -8.43
CA ARG A 216 8.61 1.22 -8.99
C ARG A 216 9.02 2.45 -8.16
N ARG A 217 9.32 2.27 -6.88
CA ARG A 217 10.58 2.87 -6.41
C ARG A 217 11.66 1.87 -6.77
N GLY A 218 12.23 2.03 -7.96
CA GLY A 218 13.46 1.31 -8.30
C GLY A 218 14.46 1.54 -7.17
N ASP A 219 15.15 0.48 -6.77
CA ASP A 219 16.17 0.56 -5.73
C ASP A 219 17.10 1.72 -6.05
N SER A 220 17.31 2.61 -5.07
CA SER A 220 18.26 3.72 -5.20
C SER A 220 19.59 3.17 -5.71
N ASP A 221 20.33 3.95 -6.49
CA ASP A 221 21.64 3.51 -7.00
C ASP A 221 22.57 3.04 -5.86
N VAL A 222 22.40 3.62 -4.66
CA VAL A 222 23.07 3.20 -3.41
C VAL A 222 22.67 1.78 -2.98
N VAL A 223 21.39 1.44 -3.04
CA VAL A 223 20.90 0.09 -2.68
C VAL A 223 21.42 -0.94 -3.69
N ARG A 224 21.42 -0.59 -4.98
CA ARG A 224 21.97 -1.47 -6.03
C ARG A 224 23.48 -1.66 -5.88
N SER A 225 24.21 -0.58 -5.59
CA SER A 225 25.66 -0.65 -5.38
C SER A 225 26.00 -1.51 -4.18
N LEU A 226 25.33 -1.30 -3.03
CA LEU A 226 25.55 -2.10 -1.83
C LEU A 226 25.20 -3.57 -2.05
N LEU A 227 24.09 -3.88 -2.74
CA LEU A 227 23.73 -5.26 -3.04
C LEU A 227 24.79 -5.94 -3.93
N SER A 228 25.27 -5.23 -4.95
CA SER A 228 26.36 -5.72 -5.81
C SER A 228 27.67 -5.93 -5.03
N GLU A 229 27.93 -5.12 -4.02
CA GLU A 229 29.10 -5.23 -3.16
C GLU A 229 28.98 -6.42 -2.21
N ALA A 230 27.82 -6.63 -1.61
CA ALA A 230 27.52 -7.80 -0.78
C ALA A 230 27.66 -9.12 -1.57
N GLN A 231 27.14 -9.14 -2.81
CA GLN A 231 27.28 -10.30 -3.71
C GLN A 231 28.75 -10.55 -4.08
N ARG A 232 29.51 -9.50 -4.38
CA ARG A 232 30.95 -9.61 -4.67
C ARG A 232 31.72 -10.15 -3.48
N ALA A 233 31.49 -9.61 -2.28
CA ALA A 233 32.12 -10.09 -1.05
C ALA A 233 31.83 -11.58 -0.81
N LEU A 234 30.58 -12.02 -1.01
CA LEU A 234 30.21 -13.42 -0.88
C LEU A 234 30.92 -14.31 -1.91
N SER A 235 31.02 -13.86 -3.16
CA SER A 235 31.69 -14.59 -4.23
C SER A 235 33.21 -14.67 -4.07
N SER A 236 33.83 -13.65 -3.45
CA SER A 236 35.25 -13.62 -3.16
C SER A 236 35.63 -14.36 -1.87
N GLY A 237 34.65 -14.94 -1.16
CA GLY A 237 34.87 -15.64 0.11
C GLY A 237 34.95 -14.74 1.35
N ASP A 238 34.73 -13.43 1.22
CA ASP A 238 34.65 -12.51 2.36
C ASP A 238 33.25 -12.56 2.98
N THR A 239 33.00 -13.63 3.75
CA THR A 239 31.71 -13.90 4.39
C THR A 239 31.34 -12.84 5.43
N ALA A 240 32.33 -12.36 6.21
CA ALA A 240 32.12 -11.32 7.19
C ALA A 240 31.75 -9.97 6.53
N GLY A 241 32.42 -9.61 5.43
CA GLY A 241 32.06 -8.45 4.62
C GLY A 241 30.66 -8.54 4.05
N ALA A 242 30.28 -9.69 3.48
CA ALA A 242 28.96 -9.93 2.93
C ALA A 242 27.84 -9.77 3.98
N VAL A 243 28.03 -10.29 5.19
CA VAL A 243 27.09 -10.13 6.32
C VAL A 243 26.97 -8.65 6.71
N ARG A 244 28.10 -7.96 6.92
CA ARG A 244 28.11 -6.54 7.32
C ARG A 244 27.35 -5.65 6.33
N ILE A 245 27.63 -5.80 5.03
CA ILE A 245 26.98 -5.00 3.98
C ILE A 245 25.49 -5.36 3.88
N SER A 246 25.13 -6.64 4.03
CA SER A 246 23.73 -7.07 4.05
C SER A 246 22.93 -6.52 5.23
N HIS A 247 23.55 -6.36 6.41
CA HIS A 247 22.92 -5.66 7.54
C HIS A 247 22.76 -4.16 7.30
N GLN A 248 23.72 -3.51 6.63
CA GLN A 248 23.57 -2.12 6.19
C GLN A 248 22.39 -1.98 5.21
N LEU A 249 22.27 -2.87 4.23
CA LEU A 249 21.12 -2.94 3.33
C LEU A 249 19.79 -3.14 4.06
N LYS A 250 19.76 -4.01 5.08
CA LYS A 250 18.56 -4.26 5.90
C LYS A 250 18.07 -3.00 6.62
N SER A 251 18.97 -2.05 6.93
CA SER A 251 18.61 -0.76 7.53
C SER A 251 18.00 0.25 6.54
N ALA A 252 18.11 -0.01 5.23
CA ALA A 252 17.48 0.83 4.21
C ALA A 252 15.97 0.52 4.14
N ASN A 253 15.16 1.47 4.63
CA ASN A 253 13.69 1.34 4.76
C ASN A 253 12.91 1.19 3.43
N VAL A 254 13.57 1.27 2.27
CA VAL A 254 12.91 1.26 0.96
C VAL A 254 13.71 0.40 -0.02
N MET A 255 13.32 -0.86 -0.16
CA MET A 255 13.84 -1.79 -1.17
C MET A 255 12.68 -2.44 -1.92
N SER A 256 12.91 -2.79 -3.18
CA SER A 256 11.96 -3.61 -3.92
C SER A 256 11.84 -5.01 -3.29
N PRO A 257 10.70 -5.71 -3.44
CA PRO A 257 10.56 -7.08 -2.93
C PRO A 257 11.63 -8.04 -3.50
N GLY A 258 12.00 -7.84 -4.77
CA GLY A 258 13.07 -8.62 -5.42
C GLY A 258 14.43 -8.40 -4.75
N THR A 259 14.80 -7.15 -4.51
CA THR A 259 16.07 -6.78 -3.86
C THR A 259 16.12 -7.21 -2.40
N THR A 260 15.00 -7.12 -1.69
CA THR A 260 14.86 -7.64 -0.33
C THR A 260 15.15 -9.14 -0.29
N GLY A 261 14.57 -9.92 -1.21
CA GLY A 261 14.82 -11.36 -1.29
C GLY A 261 16.26 -11.72 -1.72
N GLN A 262 16.92 -10.90 -2.54
CA GLN A 262 18.33 -11.09 -2.90
C GLN A 262 19.28 -10.76 -1.73
N MET A 263 19.00 -9.69 -0.98
CA MET A 263 19.75 -9.36 0.23
C MET A 263 19.65 -10.49 1.27
N PHE A 264 18.45 -11.05 1.51
CA PHE A 264 18.30 -12.21 2.40
C PHE A 264 18.99 -13.47 1.89
N ALA A 265 19.08 -13.66 0.56
CA ALA A 265 19.86 -14.75 -0.02
C ALA A 265 21.35 -14.62 0.33
N VAL A 266 21.95 -13.45 0.09
CA VAL A 266 23.36 -13.19 0.40
C VAL A 266 23.62 -13.35 1.90
N LEU A 267 22.78 -12.74 2.74
CA LEU A 267 22.91 -12.80 4.20
C LEU A 267 22.79 -14.25 4.70
N GLY A 268 21.76 -14.99 4.28
CA GLY A 268 21.55 -16.37 4.70
C GLY A 268 22.68 -17.31 4.30
N VAL A 269 23.17 -17.22 3.06
CA VAL A 269 24.31 -18.03 2.60
C VAL A 269 25.60 -17.66 3.34
N ALA A 270 25.88 -16.37 3.53
CA ALA A 270 27.06 -15.91 4.25
C ALA A 270 27.05 -16.37 5.73
N THR A 271 25.91 -16.22 6.41
CA THR A 271 25.70 -16.67 7.80
C THR A 271 25.82 -18.19 7.93
N THR A 272 25.35 -18.95 6.92
CA THR A 272 25.56 -20.42 6.87
C THR A 272 27.04 -20.76 6.82
N ARG A 273 27.83 -20.07 5.98
CA ARG A 273 29.29 -20.28 5.89
C ARG A 273 30.06 -19.90 7.16
N LEU A 274 29.48 -19.05 8.01
CA LEU A 274 30.03 -18.71 9.33
C LEU A 274 29.67 -19.72 10.42
N GLY A 275 28.91 -20.77 10.10
CA GLY A 275 28.49 -21.81 11.05
C GLY A 275 27.32 -21.40 11.96
N GLN A 276 26.64 -20.29 11.65
CA GLN A 276 25.50 -19.77 12.43
C GLN A 276 24.18 -20.30 11.85
N PHE A 277 23.94 -21.61 11.95
CA PHE A 277 22.88 -22.30 11.21
C PHE A 277 21.45 -21.87 11.60
N ASP A 278 21.17 -21.66 12.89
CA ASP A 278 19.85 -21.22 13.37
C ASP A 278 19.46 -19.85 12.80
N GLU A 279 20.40 -18.90 12.85
CA GLU A 279 20.19 -17.55 12.35
C GLU A 279 20.07 -17.57 10.81
N ALA A 280 20.90 -18.37 10.14
CA ALA A 280 20.87 -18.53 8.70
C ALA A 280 19.49 -19.02 8.21
N LEU A 281 18.86 -20.00 8.87
CA LEU A 281 17.52 -20.47 8.49
C LEU A 281 16.47 -19.36 8.52
N SER A 282 16.57 -18.43 9.49
CA SER A 282 15.65 -17.30 9.58
C SER A 282 15.74 -16.36 8.36
N TYR A 283 16.94 -16.23 7.79
CA TYR A 283 17.21 -15.43 6.59
C TYR A 283 16.86 -16.18 5.30
N LEU A 284 17.25 -17.45 5.19
CA LEU A 284 17.01 -18.28 4.02
C LEU A 284 15.51 -18.46 3.75
N LYS A 285 14.66 -18.56 4.78
CA LYS A 285 13.18 -18.61 4.65
C LYS A 285 12.58 -17.37 3.97
N ARG A 286 13.30 -16.25 3.96
CA ARG A 286 12.89 -14.96 3.37
C ARG A 286 13.64 -14.65 2.07
N ALA A 287 14.54 -15.53 1.65
CA ALA A 287 15.38 -15.35 0.48
C ALA A 287 14.65 -15.73 -0.81
N ASN A 288 15.08 -15.14 -1.92
CA ASN A 288 14.66 -15.62 -3.23
C ASN A 288 15.28 -17.00 -3.52
N SER A 289 14.53 -17.87 -4.19
CA SER A 289 15.04 -19.19 -4.58
C SER A 289 16.21 -19.06 -5.55
N GLN A 290 17.38 -19.51 -5.11
CA GLN A 290 18.61 -19.60 -5.88
C GLN A 290 19.33 -20.93 -5.55
N PRO A 291 20.22 -21.42 -6.42
CA PRO A 291 21.01 -22.62 -6.16
C PRO A 291 21.74 -22.56 -4.81
N ASP A 292 22.48 -21.47 -4.57
CA ASP A 292 23.29 -21.27 -3.34
C ASP A 292 22.43 -21.27 -2.07
N VAL A 293 21.22 -20.71 -2.15
CA VAL A 293 20.24 -20.71 -1.04
C VAL A 293 19.74 -22.13 -0.75
N THR A 294 19.53 -22.93 -1.79
CA THR A 294 19.08 -24.33 -1.66
C THR A 294 20.17 -25.19 -1.03
N GLU A 295 21.43 -24.98 -1.44
CA GLU A 295 22.58 -25.62 -0.82
C GLU A 295 22.74 -25.20 0.65
N ALA A 296 22.61 -23.91 0.95
CA ALA A 296 22.67 -23.41 2.32
C ALA A 296 21.54 -23.98 3.21
N PHE A 297 20.33 -24.16 2.68
CA PHE A 297 19.25 -24.87 3.38
C PHE A 297 19.64 -26.31 3.71
N ALA A 298 20.20 -27.04 2.74
CA ALA A 298 20.63 -28.42 2.97
C ALA A 298 21.72 -28.52 4.05
N GLN A 299 22.69 -27.60 4.01
CA GLN A 299 23.75 -27.51 5.02
C GLN A 299 23.17 -27.20 6.41
N CYS A 300 22.25 -26.23 6.51
CA CYS A 300 21.62 -25.88 7.79
C CYS A 300 20.80 -27.05 8.36
N TYR A 301 19.98 -27.70 7.54
CA TYR A 301 19.17 -28.84 8.00
C TYR A 301 20.03 -30.01 8.43
N PHE A 302 21.11 -30.30 7.70
CA PHE A 302 22.05 -31.35 8.07
C PHE A 302 22.75 -31.05 9.42
N GLN A 303 23.26 -29.83 9.59
CA GLN A 303 24.01 -29.45 10.80
C GLN A 303 23.13 -29.31 12.06
N LEU A 304 21.85 -29.01 11.88
CA LEU A 304 20.87 -28.93 12.96
C LEU A 304 20.10 -30.23 13.17
N GLU A 305 20.47 -31.32 12.48
CA GLU A 305 19.82 -32.63 12.55
C GLU A 305 18.30 -32.59 12.26
N LEU A 306 17.88 -31.66 11.40
CA LEU A 306 16.51 -31.49 10.93
C LEU A 306 16.22 -32.42 9.75
N TRP A 307 16.13 -33.72 10.05
CA TRP A 307 16.07 -34.78 9.04
C TRP A 307 14.81 -34.76 8.18
N ASP A 308 13.67 -34.42 8.77
CA ASP A 308 12.38 -34.38 8.06
C ASP A 308 12.39 -33.26 7.00
N GLU A 309 12.85 -32.07 7.40
CA GLU A 309 12.99 -30.92 6.50
C GLU A 309 14.03 -31.16 5.39
N LEU A 310 15.11 -31.88 5.71
CA LEU A 310 16.11 -32.29 4.72
C LEU A 310 15.52 -33.27 3.70
N ASP A 311 14.73 -34.26 4.14
CA ASP A 311 14.07 -35.22 3.24
C ASP A 311 13.09 -34.52 2.28
N ASP A 312 12.31 -33.58 2.81
CA ASP A 312 11.41 -32.73 2.03
C ASP A 312 12.18 -31.87 1.01
N LEU A 313 13.31 -31.30 1.41
CA LEU A 313 14.17 -30.52 0.53
C LEU A 313 14.73 -31.36 -0.62
N LEU A 314 15.21 -32.58 -0.35
CA LEU A 314 15.77 -33.49 -1.36
C LEU A 314 14.75 -33.91 -2.43
N ARG A 315 13.45 -33.92 -2.10
CA ARG A 315 12.35 -34.22 -3.02
C ARG A 315 11.87 -32.99 -3.80
N SER A 316 12.23 -31.79 -3.35
CA SER A 316 11.74 -30.52 -3.87
C SER A 316 12.23 -30.20 -5.29
N ARG A 317 11.47 -29.37 -6.02
CA ARG A 317 11.88 -28.87 -7.35
C ARG A 317 13.16 -28.03 -7.33
N PRO A 318 13.40 -27.14 -6.33
CA PRO A 318 14.65 -26.40 -6.23
C PRO A 318 15.89 -27.29 -6.15
N PHE A 319 15.85 -28.36 -5.35
CA PHE A 319 16.99 -29.28 -5.21
C PHE A 319 17.37 -29.95 -6.54
N LYS A 320 16.37 -30.38 -7.32
CA LYS A 320 16.58 -30.99 -8.66
C LYS A 320 17.24 -30.04 -9.68
N LYS A 321 17.26 -28.73 -9.42
CA LYS A 321 17.91 -27.73 -10.27
C LYS A 321 19.37 -27.47 -9.91
N LEU A 322 19.88 -28.05 -8.82
CA LEU A 322 21.28 -27.95 -8.46
C LEU A 322 22.17 -28.70 -9.48
N PRO A 323 23.46 -28.33 -9.60
CA PRO A 323 24.41 -29.11 -10.39
C PRO A 323 24.43 -30.58 -9.93
N PRO A 324 24.52 -31.57 -10.84
CA PRO A 324 24.50 -33.00 -10.48
C PRO A 324 25.55 -33.36 -9.42
N ALA A 325 26.78 -32.85 -9.56
CA ALA A 325 27.86 -33.07 -8.59
C ALA A 325 27.49 -32.60 -7.16
N THR A 326 26.82 -31.45 -7.04
CA THR A 326 26.36 -30.92 -5.74
C THR A 326 25.24 -31.78 -5.16
N GLN A 327 24.32 -32.28 -6.00
CA GLN A 327 23.25 -33.18 -5.55
C GLN A 327 23.82 -34.48 -4.97
N ASP A 328 24.82 -35.06 -5.63
CA ASP A 328 25.46 -36.31 -5.22
C ASP A 328 26.21 -36.15 -3.89
N ILE A 329 26.92 -35.04 -3.69
CA ILE A 329 27.60 -34.73 -2.42
C ILE A 329 26.61 -34.64 -1.27
N ILE A 330 25.50 -33.91 -1.45
CA ILE A 330 24.50 -33.71 -0.39
C ILE A 330 23.78 -35.03 -0.09
N ARG A 331 23.39 -35.80 -1.12
CA ARG A 331 22.75 -37.12 -0.94
C ARG A 331 23.68 -38.11 -0.27
N GLY A 332 24.94 -38.19 -0.70
CA GLY A 332 25.93 -39.08 -0.11
C GLY A 332 26.18 -38.76 1.37
N SER A 333 26.26 -37.47 1.72
CA SER A 333 26.42 -37.03 3.11
C SER A 333 25.21 -37.40 3.97
N TYR A 334 24.00 -37.22 3.44
CA TYR A 334 22.75 -37.59 4.11
C TYR A 334 22.61 -39.11 4.32
N GLU A 335 22.89 -39.91 3.29
CA GLU A 335 22.82 -41.38 3.38
C GLU A 335 23.86 -41.96 4.33
N HIS A 336 25.03 -41.33 4.47
CA HIS A 336 26.04 -41.73 5.43
C HIS A 336 25.63 -41.42 6.88
N ALA A 337 25.06 -40.24 7.12
CA ALA A 337 24.65 -39.82 8.46
C ALA A 337 23.41 -40.56 8.99
N ARG A 338 22.58 -41.13 8.10
CA ARG A 338 21.36 -41.87 8.46
C ARG A 338 21.60 -43.35 8.81
N LYS A 339 22.81 -43.88 8.58
CA LYS A 339 23.18 -45.27 8.92
C LYS A 339 23.69 -45.39 10.35
#